data_AF-A0AAD2FQE5-F1
#
_entry.id   AF-A0AAD2FQE5-F1
#
_cell.length_a   1.000
_cell.length_b   1.000
_cell.length_c   1.000
_cell.angle_alpha   90.00
_cell.angle_beta   90.00
_cell.angle_gamma   90.00
#
_symmetry.space_group_name_H-M   'P 1'
#
loop_
_entity.id
_entity.type
_entity.pdbx_description
1 polymer ?
#
loop_
_entity_poly.entity_id
_entity_poly.type
_entity_poly.pdbx_seq_one_letter_code
_entity_poly.pdbx_strand_id
1 'polypeptide(L)'
;MDSTKRFRAFLLILILTLSYCTTSVSSNHHGENQDDGTSKLVGELIDWMLAKGGSMDPRVEMRRWNPQDPTSYFGAFVNAPVKKGELLLKIPGAIKIQVEDPSIQDDWDYDEQVCQLSWMLKTEYELGDDSDYAPYINYLKAQPFGQIPAMWSNVGQHLLFEVQGDWSIHDFETQGEGEDIVMWLWKSFEPNCMFRNDTLNPFYIAMAVQRGYDIALIPVYDMLNHYNGDKVNSITRPSIYDKDGFGVYALRDLKAGEELFYSYHACPDCRDTIDIWGTPEMLRDFGFVEQYPHRFHLKKNGTIFVDEVVADDGSKSYVATCRDGECPRKEWVTEEMEYLQNVERKQIAKSKSFIPKYEYETIKQYHKALTVALDAVLPLCT
;
A
#
# COMPACT_ATOMS: atom_id res chain seq x y z
N MET A 1 -50.94 -49.86 7.43
CA MET A 1 -51.95 -49.03 8.10
C MET A 1 -51.37 -47.63 8.12
N ASP A 2 -51.46 -46.86 7.04
CA ASP A 2 -52.66 -46.10 6.62
C ASP A 2 -52.97 -45.03 7.70
N SER A 3 -52.95 -43.72 7.47
CA SER A 3 -53.54 -43.03 6.34
C SER A 3 -53.08 -41.57 6.25
N THR A 4 -52.87 -41.16 5.00
CA THR A 4 -52.92 -39.80 4.46
C THR A 4 -54.09 -38.93 4.96
N LYS A 5 -53.92 -37.60 4.98
CA LYS A 5 -54.95 -36.66 4.46
C LYS A 5 -54.36 -35.29 4.11
N ARG A 6 -54.30 -35.04 2.80
CA ARG A 6 -54.29 -33.70 2.16
C ARG A 6 -55.72 -33.16 2.21
N PHE A 7 -55.91 -31.83 2.31
CA PHE A 7 -56.90 -31.11 1.50
C PHE A 7 -56.58 -29.62 1.40
N ARG A 8 -56.70 -29.10 0.17
CA ARG A 8 -56.48 -27.71 -0.28
C ARG A 8 -57.79 -26.92 -0.20
N ALA A 9 -57.72 -25.59 -0.10
CA ALA A 9 -58.57 -24.68 -0.86
C ALA A 9 -58.02 -23.24 -0.86
N PHE A 10 -58.09 -22.62 -2.03
CA PHE A 10 -57.67 -21.28 -2.44
C PHE A 10 -58.62 -20.18 -1.95
N LEU A 11 -58.10 -18.95 -1.80
CA LEU A 11 -58.86 -17.76 -2.18
C LEU A 11 -57.93 -16.66 -2.73
N LEU A 12 -58.34 -16.11 -3.86
CA LEU A 12 -57.72 -15.04 -4.64
C LEU A 12 -57.61 -13.72 -3.88
N ILE A 13 -56.50 -13.00 -4.06
CA ILE A 13 -56.49 -11.53 -4.03
C ILE A 13 -55.82 -11.03 -5.31
N LEU A 14 -56.59 -10.25 -6.06
CA LEU A 14 -56.27 -9.60 -7.31
C LEU A 14 -56.29 -8.09 -7.04
N ILE A 15 -55.13 -7.42 -6.96
CA ILE A 15 -55.06 -5.94 -6.97
C ILE A 15 -53.81 -5.47 -7.76
N LEU A 16 -54.11 -5.02 -8.99
CA LEU A 16 -53.57 -3.87 -9.73
C LEU A 16 -52.06 -3.58 -9.68
N THR A 17 -51.39 -3.96 -10.77
CA THR A 17 -50.13 -3.37 -11.23
C THR A 17 -50.39 -1.99 -11.85
N LEU A 18 -50.05 -0.91 -11.13
CA LEU A 18 -49.78 0.39 -11.74
C LEU A 18 -48.32 0.43 -12.18
N SER A 19 -48.12 0.26 -13.48
CA SER A 19 -46.84 0.48 -14.16
C SER A 19 -46.64 1.99 -14.31
N TYR A 20 -45.88 2.60 -13.40
CA TYR A 20 -45.28 3.91 -13.64
C TYR A 20 -43.90 3.69 -14.26
N CYS A 21 -43.81 3.85 -15.59
CA CYS A 21 -42.55 4.14 -16.25
C CYS A 21 -42.14 5.58 -15.89
N THR A 22 -41.40 5.75 -14.80
CA THR A 22 -40.58 6.95 -14.62
C THR A 22 -39.26 6.68 -15.32
N THR A 23 -39.09 7.20 -16.53
CA THR A 23 -37.77 7.43 -17.09
C THR A 23 -37.09 8.51 -16.27
N SER A 24 -36.42 8.12 -15.19
CA SER A 24 -35.43 8.97 -14.55
C SER A 24 -34.25 9.08 -15.50
N VAL A 25 -34.26 10.13 -16.32
CA VAL A 25 -33.03 10.65 -16.92
C VAL A 25 -32.17 11.09 -15.74
N SER A 26 -31.27 10.22 -15.31
CA SER A 26 -30.15 10.60 -14.45
C SER A 26 -29.31 11.56 -15.28
N SER A 27 -29.57 12.85 -15.14
CA SER A 27 -28.61 13.86 -15.55
C SER A 27 -27.39 13.65 -14.67
N ASN A 28 -26.41 12.89 -15.18
CA ASN A 28 -25.05 12.93 -14.68
C ASN A 28 -24.58 14.38 -14.81
N HIS A 29 -24.82 15.16 -13.75
CA HIS A 29 -24.01 16.33 -13.47
C HIS A 29 -22.63 15.80 -13.13
N HIS A 30 -21.85 15.48 -14.17
CA HIS A 30 -20.41 15.61 -14.12
C HIS A 30 -20.16 17.09 -13.85
N GLY A 31 -20.11 17.46 -12.57
CA GLY A 31 -19.38 18.66 -12.19
C GLY A 31 -18.03 18.56 -12.86
N GLU A 32 -17.62 19.61 -13.57
CA GLU A 32 -16.26 19.74 -14.08
C GLU A 32 -15.33 19.65 -12.87
N ASN A 33 -14.91 18.43 -12.55
CA ASN A 33 -13.84 18.17 -11.63
C ASN A 33 -12.65 18.94 -12.19
N GLN A 34 -12.10 19.85 -11.38
CA GLN A 34 -10.83 20.49 -11.69
C GLN A 34 -9.83 19.36 -11.98
N ASP A 35 -9.50 19.19 -13.25
CA ASP A 35 -8.46 18.27 -13.69
C ASP A 35 -7.15 18.78 -13.12
N ASP A 36 -6.63 18.07 -12.13
CA ASP A 36 -5.41 18.44 -11.39
C ASP A 36 -4.12 18.13 -12.16
N GLY A 37 -4.22 17.84 -13.45
CA GLY A 37 -3.11 17.48 -14.33
C GLY A 37 -2.57 16.07 -14.07
N THR A 38 -2.63 15.57 -12.83
CA THR A 38 -2.22 14.21 -12.49
C THR A 38 -3.18 13.20 -13.11
N SER A 39 -4.49 13.49 -13.09
CA SER A 39 -5.50 12.63 -13.73
C SER A 39 -5.26 12.48 -15.23
N LYS A 40 -4.87 13.58 -15.91
CA LYS A 40 -4.44 13.54 -17.31
C LYS A 40 -3.21 12.66 -17.52
N LEU A 41 -2.18 12.80 -16.69
CA LEU A 41 -0.95 11.99 -16.78
C LEU A 41 -1.22 10.49 -16.57
N VAL A 42 -2.15 10.14 -15.67
CA VAL A 42 -2.59 8.75 -15.47
C VAL A 42 -3.27 8.20 -16.74
N GLY A 43 -4.11 9.00 -17.40
CA GLY A 43 -4.70 8.64 -18.69
C GLY A 43 -3.65 8.41 -19.79
N GLU A 44 -2.69 9.32 -19.92
CA GLU A 44 -1.57 9.21 -20.87
C GLU A 44 -0.72 7.96 -20.59
N LEU A 45 -0.51 7.61 -19.32
CA LEU A 45 0.22 6.42 -18.92
C LEU A 45 -0.51 5.12 -19.30
N ILE A 46 -1.84 5.07 -19.11
CA ILE A 46 -2.67 3.94 -19.53
C ILE A 46 -2.66 3.80 -21.05
N ASP A 47 -2.86 4.89 -21.78
CA ASP A 47 -2.85 4.89 -23.25
C ASP A 47 -1.51 4.37 -23.79
N TRP A 48 -0.40 4.76 -23.16
CA TRP A 48 0.92 4.25 -23.50
C TRP A 48 1.07 2.75 -23.22
N MET A 49 0.60 2.26 -22.06
CA MET A 49 0.58 0.82 -21.76
C MET A 49 -0.21 0.03 -22.81
N LEU A 50 -1.39 0.54 -23.21
CA LEU A 50 -2.23 -0.07 -24.25
C LEU A 50 -1.51 -0.10 -25.61
N ALA A 51 -0.86 1.01 -26.00
CA ALA A 51 -0.08 1.11 -27.23
C ALA A 51 1.11 0.13 -27.27
N LYS A 52 1.63 -0.28 -26.10
CA LYS A 52 2.74 -1.25 -25.95
C LYS A 52 2.25 -2.71 -25.86
N GLY A 53 0.98 -2.98 -26.17
CA GLY A 53 0.41 -4.33 -26.20
C GLY A 53 -0.17 -4.80 -24.87
N GLY A 54 -0.36 -3.87 -23.93
CA GLY A 54 -1.07 -4.10 -22.68
C GLY A 54 -2.58 -4.10 -22.87
N SER A 55 -3.30 -4.37 -21.79
CA SER A 55 -4.77 -4.28 -21.79
C SER A 55 -5.28 -3.91 -20.41
N MET A 56 -6.42 -3.25 -20.35
CA MET A 56 -7.15 -2.96 -19.14
C MET A 56 -8.61 -3.36 -19.36
N ASP A 57 -9.18 -4.15 -18.45
CA ASP A 57 -10.58 -4.52 -18.51
C ASP A 57 -11.42 -3.24 -18.49
N PRO A 58 -12.43 -3.08 -19.37
CA PRO A 58 -13.22 -1.85 -19.47
C PRO A 58 -14.02 -1.53 -18.20
N ARG A 59 -14.12 -2.49 -17.27
CA ARG A 59 -14.74 -2.30 -15.97
C ARG A 59 -13.77 -1.77 -14.93
N VAL A 60 -12.46 -1.73 -15.21
CA VAL A 60 -11.46 -1.14 -14.32
C VAL A 60 -11.30 0.34 -14.68
N GLU A 61 -11.15 1.19 -13.67
CA GLU A 61 -10.83 2.61 -13.80
C GLU A 61 -9.69 2.98 -12.83
N MET A 62 -8.76 3.81 -13.28
CA MET A 62 -7.76 4.43 -12.40
C MET A 62 -8.26 5.81 -12.02
N ARG A 63 -8.46 6.04 -10.72
CA ARG A 63 -8.96 7.33 -10.23
C ARG A 63 -8.53 7.60 -8.80
N ARG A 64 -8.77 8.82 -8.35
CA ARG A 64 -8.66 9.16 -6.94
C ARG A 64 -9.69 8.41 -6.10
N TRP A 65 -9.29 7.98 -4.90
CA TRP A 65 -10.17 7.34 -3.93
C TRP A 65 -11.35 8.25 -3.58
N ASN A 66 -11.07 9.53 -3.32
CA ASN A 66 -12.06 10.57 -3.17
C ASN A 66 -11.99 11.52 -4.38
N PRO A 67 -12.89 11.41 -5.36
CA PRO A 67 -12.85 12.24 -6.57
C PRO A 67 -13.02 13.74 -6.32
N GLN A 68 -13.49 14.15 -5.13
CA GLN A 68 -13.63 15.56 -4.74
C GLN A 68 -12.40 16.10 -4.00
N ASP A 69 -11.43 15.24 -3.68
CA ASP A 69 -10.20 15.61 -2.98
C ASP A 69 -8.99 15.34 -3.89
N PRO A 70 -8.40 16.39 -4.50
CA PRO A 70 -7.22 16.25 -5.36
C PRO A 70 -5.96 15.83 -4.60
N THR A 71 -6.02 15.74 -3.26
CA THR A 71 -4.94 15.22 -2.43
C THR A 71 -5.13 13.75 -2.05
N SER A 72 -6.30 13.17 -2.33
CA SER A 72 -6.53 11.75 -2.08
C SER A 72 -5.75 10.87 -3.06
N TYR A 73 -5.31 9.71 -2.61
CA TYR A 73 -4.48 8.80 -3.39
C TYR A 73 -5.21 8.26 -4.63
N PHE A 74 -4.44 7.83 -5.63
CA PHE A 74 -4.95 7.07 -6.78
C PHE A 74 -5.03 5.59 -6.45
N GLY A 75 -6.04 4.92 -7.00
CA GLY A 75 -6.18 3.47 -6.96
C GLY A 75 -6.89 2.96 -8.21
N ALA A 76 -6.90 1.64 -8.36
CA ALA A 76 -7.63 0.95 -9.41
C ALA A 76 -8.97 0.46 -8.86
N PHE A 77 -10.09 0.83 -9.48
CA PHE A 77 -11.44 0.48 -9.01
C PHE A 77 -12.20 -0.28 -10.09
N VAL A 78 -13.08 -1.19 -9.69
CA VAL A 78 -14.02 -1.84 -10.60
C VAL A 78 -15.36 -1.11 -10.60
N ASN A 79 -15.89 -0.74 -11.76
CA ASN A 79 -17.17 -0.03 -11.92
C ASN A 79 -18.35 -0.97 -12.21
N ALA A 80 -18.08 -2.27 -12.39
CA ALA A 80 -19.08 -3.31 -12.61
C ALA A 80 -18.60 -4.64 -11.99
N PRO A 81 -19.51 -5.61 -11.76
CA PRO A 81 -19.12 -6.90 -11.23
C PRO A 81 -18.07 -7.62 -12.10
N VAL A 82 -17.07 -8.21 -11.45
CA VAL A 82 -16.00 -9.02 -12.07
C VAL A 82 -16.02 -10.42 -11.46
N LYS A 83 -15.80 -11.44 -12.27
CA LYS A 83 -15.71 -12.83 -11.79
C LYS A 83 -14.30 -13.20 -11.36
N LYS A 84 -14.21 -14.07 -10.36
CA LYS A 84 -12.96 -14.69 -9.95
C LYS A 84 -12.21 -15.25 -11.17
N GLY A 85 -10.93 -14.92 -11.27
CA GLY A 85 -10.02 -15.38 -12.32
C GLY A 85 -10.09 -14.58 -13.62
N GLU A 86 -10.93 -13.56 -13.73
CA GLU A 86 -10.90 -12.65 -14.89
C GLU A 86 -9.63 -11.80 -14.87
N LEU A 87 -9.08 -11.57 -16.06
CA LEU A 87 -7.92 -10.70 -16.29
C LEU A 87 -8.39 -9.24 -16.18
N LEU A 88 -7.79 -8.49 -15.27
CA LEU A 88 -8.10 -7.09 -15.00
C LEU A 88 -7.13 -6.16 -15.73
N LEU A 89 -5.84 -6.46 -15.68
CA LEU A 89 -4.77 -5.69 -16.33
C LEU A 89 -3.78 -6.66 -16.97
N LYS A 90 -3.21 -6.27 -18.11
CA LYS A 90 -2.06 -6.93 -18.72
C LYS A 90 -0.96 -5.90 -18.90
N ILE A 91 0.16 -6.12 -18.22
CA ILE A 91 1.33 -5.25 -18.19
C ILE A 91 2.38 -5.84 -19.14
N PRO A 92 2.73 -5.16 -20.25
CA PRO A 92 3.79 -5.62 -21.14
C PRO A 92 5.16 -5.60 -20.46
N GLY A 93 6.01 -6.58 -20.76
CA GLY A 93 7.37 -6.58 -20.22
C GLY A 93 8.20 -5.36 -20.64
N ALA A 94 8.00 -4.89 -21.87
CA ALA A 94 8.74 -3.79 -22.49
C ALA A 94 8.49 -2.39 -21.89
N ILE A 95 7.56 -2.24 -20.94
CA ILE A 95 7.31 -0.95 -20.27
C ILE A 95 7.94 -0.88 -18.88
N LYS A 96 8.56 -1.96 -18.39
CA LYS A 96 9.26 -1.97 -17.11
C LYS A 96 10.62 -1.28 -17.23
N ILE A 97 11.00 -0.54 -16.19
CA ILE A 97 12.40 -0.17 -15.94
C ILE A 97 12.90 -1.21 -14.94
N GLN A 98 13.71 -2.17 -15.39
CA GLN A 98 14.07 -3.34 -14.59
C GLN A 98 15.55 -3.66 -14.72
N VAL A 99 16.19 -4.01 -13.61
CA VAL A 99 17.55 -4.53 -13.62
C VAL A 99 17.58 -5.89 -14.34
N GLU A 100 18.37 -5.98 -15.43
CA GLU A 100 18.41 -7.17 -16.30
C GLU A 100 19.46 -8.22 -15.89
N ASP A 101 20.22 -8.01 -14.80
CA ASP A 101 21.35 -8.88 -14.46
C ASP A 101 20.89 -10.23 -13.87
N PRO A 102 21.13 -11.36 -14.57
CA PRO A 102 20.74 -12.67 -14.10
C PRO A 102 21.65 -13.18 -12.97
N SER A 103 22.87 -12.66 -12.81
CA SER A 103 23.79 -13.07 -11.73
C SER A 103 23.37 -12.56 -10.36
N ILE A 104 22.64 -11.45 -10.35
CA ILE A 104 22.05 -10.83 -9.16
C ILE A 104 20.87 -11.68 -8.63
N GLN A 105 20.36 -12.65 -9.42
CA GLN A 105 19.23 -13.48 -8.99
C GLN A 105 19.58 -14.57 -7.94
N ASP A 106 20.86 -14.85 -7.71
CA ASP A 106 21.27 -15.94 -6.81
C ASP A 106 21.91 -15.46 -5.48
N ASP A 107 22.39 -14.21 -5.40
CA ASP A 107 23.05 -13.63 -4.20
C ASP A 107 22.56 -12.17 -4.04
N TRP A 108 21.36 -12.00 -3.47
CA TRP A 108 20.61 -10.74 -3.52
C TRP A 108 21.08 -9.75 -2.46
N ASP A 109 22.00 -8.87 -2.84
CA ASP A 109 22.14 -7.60 -2.14
C ASP A 109 21.00 -6.67 -2.60
N TYR A 110 19.96 -6.55 -1.76
CA TYR A 110 18.81 -5.68 -2.01
C TYR A 110 19.24 -4.23 -2.20
N ASP A 111 20.24 -3.77 -1.43
CA ASP A 111 20.72 -2.40 -1.51
C ASP A 111 21.40 -2.16 -2.87
N GLU A 112 22.20 -3.10 -3.35
CA GLU A 112 22.81 -3.01 -4.68
C GLU A 112 21.74 -2.93 -5.79
N GLN A 113 20.72 -3.77 -5.71
CA GLN A 113 19.62 -3.79 -6.69
C GLN A 113 18.85 -2.47 -6.74
N VAL A 114 18.46 -1.96 -5.58
CA VAL A 114 17.79 -0.68 -5.46
C VAL A 114 18.71 0.45 -5.95
N CYS A 115 20.02 0.42 -5.65
CA CYS A 115 20.97 1.37 -6.20
C CYS A 115 20.97 1.35 -7.73
N GLN A 116 21.08 0.17 -8.35
CA GLN A 116 21.11 0.02 -9.80
C GLN A 116 19.80 0.52 -10.44
N LEU A 117 18.65 0.12 -9.90
CA LEU A 117 17.34 0.58 -10.36
C LEU A 117 17.21 2.11 -10.25
N SER A 118 17.73 2.70 -9.18
CA SER A 118 17.68 4.14 -8.95
C SER A 118 18.56 4.92 -9.94
N TRP A 119 19.70 4.36 -10.37
CA TRP A 119 20.52 4.93 -11.45
C TRP A 119 19.83 4.85 -12.82
N MET A 120 19.14 3.74 -13.10
CA MET A 120 18.30 3.62 -14.29
C MET A 120 17.18 4.66 -14.28
N LEU A 121 16.47 4.79 -13.15
CA LEU A 121 15.45 5.80 -12.96
C LEU A 121 16.01 7.21 -13.18
N LYS A 122 17.14 7.58 -12.56
CA LYS A 122 17.77 8.89 -12.77
C LYS A 122 18.01 9.17 -14.26
N THR A 123 18.54 8.20 -14.99
CA THR A 123 18.84 8.32 -16.41
C THR A 123 17.58 8.63 -17.22
N GLU A 124 16.52 7.82 -17.04
CA GLU A 124 15.24 8.04 -17.73
C GLU A 124 14.56 9.34 -17.30
N TYR A 125 14.67 9.70 -16.01
CA TYR A 125 14.09 10.92 -15.46
C TYR A 125 14.72 12.19 -16.06
N GLU A 126 16.03 12.17 -16.28
CA GLU A 126 16.81 13.27 -16.88
C GLU A 126 16.55 13.40 -18.39
N LEU A 127 16.28 12.30 -19.10
CA LEU A 127 15.83 12.33 -20.50
C LEU A 127 14.46 12.99 -20.64
N GLY A 128 13.57 12.83 -19.66
CA GLY A 128 12.26 13.45 -19.66
C GLY A 128 11.41 13.01 -20.87
N ASP A 129 11.00 13.95 -21.72
CA ASP A 129 10.18 13.64 -22.89
C ASP A 129 10.93 12.84 -23.97
N ASP A 130 12.28 12.82 -23.92
CA ASP A 130 13.11 12.01 -24.81
C ASP A 130 13.26 10.54 -24.34
N SER A 131 12.75 10.20 -23.15
CA SER A 131 12.76 8.83 -22.61
C SER A 131 11.77 7.94 -23.33
N ASP A 132 12.13 6.67 -23.57
CA ASP A 132 11.17 5.65 -24.03
C ASP A 132 10.05 5.39 -23.01
N TYR A 133 10.25 5.82 -21.77
CA TYR A 133 9.36 5.75 -20.62
C TYR A 133 8.74 7.11 -20.28
N ALA A 134 8.79 8.10 -21.19
CA ALA A 134 8.36 9.48 -20.92
C ALA A 134 6.97 9.60 -20.23
N PRO A 135 5.91 8.87 -20.62
CA PRO A 135 4.62 8.95 -19.91
C PRO A 135 4.72 8.56 -18.43
N TYR A 136 5.51 7.53 -18.11
CA TYR A 136 5.75 7.12 -16.73
C TYR A 136 6.62 8.12 -15.97
N ILE A 137 7.70 8.61 -16.60
CA ILE A 137 8.56 9.64 -16.02
C ILE A 137 7.77 10.92 -15.71
N ASN A 138 6.88 11.34 -16.61
CA ASN A 138 6.04 12.51 -16.40
C ASN A 138 5.02 12.30 -15.27
N TYR A 139 4.46 11.09 -15.15
CA TYR A 139 3.66 10.70 -13.99
C TYR A 139 4.46 10.76 -12.67
N LEU A 140 5.69 10.22 -12.65
CA LEU A 140 6.57 10.25 -11.47
C LEU A 140 6.97 11.68 -11.08
N LYS A 141 7.24 12.55 -12.06
CA LYS A 141 7.51 14.00 -11.86
C LYS A 141 6.36 14.74 -11.18
N ALA A 142 5.12 14.29 -11.40
CA ALA A 142 3.94 14.88 -10.78
C ALA A 142 3.65 14.36 -9.36
N GLN A 143 4.36 13.31 -8.90
CA GLN A 143 4.18 12.80 -7.55
C GLN A 143 4.76 13.78 -6.53
N PRO A 144 4.13 13.93 -5.35
CA PRO A 144 4.63 14.85 -4.34
C PRO A 144 5.96 14.33 -3.78
N PHE A 145 6.87 15.26 -3.50
CA PHE A 145 8.13 14.96 -2.83
C PHE A 145 7.92 14.64 -1.34
N GLY A 146 8.84 13.88 -0.75
CA GLY A 146 8.85 13.67 0.70
C GLY A 146 7.76 12.72 1.20
N GLN A 147 7.32 11.75 0.41
CA GLN A 147 6.24 10.84 0.82
C GLN A 147 6.69 9.90 1.94
N ILE A 148 7.95 9.47 1.93
CA ILE A 148 8.51 8.55 2.92
C ILE A 148 9.27 9.28 4.05
N PRO A 149 9.34 8.71 5.27
CA PRO A 149 9.97 9.36 6.42
C PRO A 149 11.41 9.81 6.23
N ALA A 150 12.23 9.06 5.49
CA ALA A 150 13.62 9.43 5.23
C ALA A 150 13.79 10.76 4.48
N MET A 151 12.71 11.22 3.83
CA MET A 151 12.65 12.47 3.06
C MET A 151 11.80 13.55 3.74
N TRP A 152 11.30 13.31 4.95
CA TRP A 152 10.52 14.28 5.73
C TRP A 152 11.38 15.41 6.29
N SER A 153 10.73 16.45 6.79
CA SER A 153 11.38 17.52 7.55
C SER A 153 12.14 16.96 8.77
N ASN A 154 13.27 17.57 9.15
CA ASN A 154 14.04 17.14 10.33
C ASN A 154 13.19 17.07 11.61
N VAL A 155 12.22 17.97 11.77
CA VAL A 155 11.30 17.98 12.92
C VAL A 155 10.32 16.81 12.85
N GLY A 156 9.83 16.47 11.65
CA GLY A 156 9.00 15.28 11.41
C GLY A 156 9.75 13.98 11.66
N GLN A 157 10.98 13.86 11.14
CA GLN A 157 11.84 12.70 11.37
C GLN A 157 12.12 12.48 12.85
N HIS A 158 12.52 13.55 13.58
CA HIS A 158 12.78 13.46 15.01
C HIS A 158 11.53 13.06 15.80
N LEU A 159 10.35 13.63 15.50
CA LEU A 159 9.12 13.23 16.16
C LEU A 159 8.73 11.78 15.86
N LEU A 160 8.89 11.32 14.62
CA LEU A 160 8.61 9.93 14.27
C LEU A 160 9.53 8.97 15.03
N PHE A 161 10.82 9.29 15.11
CA PHE A 161 11.79 8.52 15.88
C PHE A 161 11.38 8.41 17.36
N GLU A 162 10.93 9.52 17.97
CA GLU A 162 10.44 9.51 19.36
C GLU A 162 9.15 8.68 19.52
N VAL A 163 8.26 8.69 18.54
CA VAL A 163 7.04 7.86 18.54
C VAL A 163 7.35 6.38 18.38
N GLN A 164 8.32 6.03 17.54
CA GLN A 164 8.75 4.65 17.35
C GLN A 164 9.35 4.06 18.63
N GLY A 165 10.05 4.85 19.44
CA GLY A 165 10.63 4.36 20.70
C GLY A 165 11.55 3.15 20.50
N ASP A 166 11.36 2.11 21.31
CA ASP A 166 12.17 0.87 21.28
C ASP A 166 11.70 -0.16 20.23
N TRP A 167 10.73 0.19 19.38
CA TRP A 167 10.25 -0.71 18.34
C TRP A 167 11.32 -0.86 17.26
N SER A 168 11.82 -2.07 17.09
CA SER A 168 12.76 -2.37 16.01
C SER A 168 12.04 -2.42 14.67
N ILE A 169 12.67 -1.84 13.67
CA ILE A 169 12.43 -2.19 12.29
C ILE A 169 13.39 -3.33 11.97
N HIS A 170 12.87 -4.45 11.46
CA HIS A 170 13.75 -5.50 10.97
C HIS A 170 14.10 -5.19 9.52
N ASP A 171 15.39 -4.99 9.27
CA ASP A 171 15.91 -5.14 7.92
C ASP A 171 16.38 -6.58 7.70
N PHE A 172 16.37 -7.02 6.44
CA PHE A 172 16.66 -8.40 6.01
C PHE A 172 18.01 -8.92 6.50
N GLU A 173 18.98 -8.02 6.75
CA GLU A 173 20.37 -8.43 6.97
C GLU A 173 21.02 -7.84 8.22
N THR A 174 20.47 -6.77 8.79
CA THR A 174 21.05 -6.12 9.97
C THR A 174 20.02 -5.99 11.07
N GLN A 175 20.48 -6.19 12.32
CA GLN A 175 19.68 -5.79 13.48
C GLN A 175 19.64 -4.27 13.53
N GLY A 176 18.81 -3.68 12.67
CA GLY A 176 18.63 -2.25 12.55
C GLY A 176 18.42 -1.57 13.89
N GLU A 177 18.97 -0.38 14.02
CA GLU A 177 18.72 0.49 15.16
C GLU A 177 17.39 1.23 14.93
N GLY A 178 16.73 1.70 16.00
CA GLY A 178 15.44 2.39 15.86
C GLY A 178 15.47 3.60 14.91
N GLU A 179 16.65 4.16 14.64
CA GLU A 179 16.84 5.27 13.70
C GLU A 179 16.52 4.92 12.25
N ASP A 180 16.44 3.63 11.92
CA ASP A 180 16.34 3.18 10.54
C ASP A 180 14.98 3.51 9.90
N ILE A 181 13.95 3.94 10.65
CA ILE A 181 12.71 4.43 10.03
C ILE A 181 12.93 5.70 9.20
N VAL A 182 13.90 6.53 9.58
CA VAL A 182 14.16 7.84 8.97
C VAL A 182 15.58 7.97 8.42
N MET A 183 16.52 7.14 8.85
CA MET A 183 17.93 7.26 8.45
C MET A 183 18.39 6.19 7.45
N TRP A 184 17.59 5.17 7.14
CA TRP A 184 18.02 4.04 6.29
C TRP A 184 18.59 4.49 4.95
N LEU A 185 17.97 5.49 4.31
CA LEU A 185 18.41 6.01 3.02
C LEU A 185 19.86 6.54 3.06
N TRP A 186 20.22 7.20 4.15
CA TRP A 186 21.54 7.78 4.34
C TRP A 186 22.56 6.76 4.83
N LYS A 187 22.13 5.81 5.68
CA LYS A 187 23.02 4.78 6.25
C LYS A 187 23.35 3.69 5.23
N SER A 188 22.35 3.18 4.53
CA SER A 188 22.48 2.01 3.65
C SER A 188 22.90 2.40 2.24
N PHE A 189 22.40 3.51 1.71
CA PHE A 189 22.54 3.80 0.27
C PHE A 189 23.56 4.90 -0.05
N GLU A 190 23.76 5.91 0.79
CA GLU A 190 24.78 6.96 0.52
C GLU A 190 26.20 6.40 0.28
N PRO A 191 26.73 5.46 1.10
CA PRO A 191 28.06 4.91 0.85
C PRO A 191 28.10 3.91 -0.31
N ASN A 192 26.99 3.22 -0.59
CA ASN A 192 26.96 2.04 -1.47
C ASN A 192 26.44 2.36 -2.89
N CYS A 193 25.61 3.39 -3.07
CA CYS A 193 25.09 3.82 -4.38
C CYS A 193 26.02 4.78 -5.15
N MET A 194 27.33 4.76 -4.92
CA MET A 194 28.26 5.59 -5.67
C MET A 194 28.59 4.96 -7.03
N PHE A 195 28.17 5.59 -8.13
CA PHE A 195 28.56 5.18 -9.48
C PHE A 195 29.37 6.29 -10.16
N ARG A 196 30.57 5.96 -10.66
CA ARG A 196 31.44 6.88 -11.42
C ARG A 196 31.78 8.21 -10.73
N ASN A 197 31.95 8.22 -9.41
CA ASN A 197 32.18 9.41 -8.58
C ASN A 197 31.02 10.43 -8.57
N ASP A 198 29.83 10.03 -9.02
CA ASP A 198 28.61 10.83 -8.85
C ASP A 198 27.80 10.25 -7.68
N THR A 199 27.27 11.14 -6.84
CA THR A 199 26.43 10.78 -5.71
C THR A 199 24.98 10.80 -6.16
N LEU A 200 24.31 9.66 -6.09
CA LEU A 200 22.92 9.56 -6.48
C LEU A 200 22.05 10.42 -5.57
N ASN A 201 21.21 11.28 -6.14
CA ASN A 201 20.27 12.06 -5.35
C ASN A 201 19.31 11.11 -4.61
N PRO A 202 19.17 11.20 -3.27
CA PRO A 202 18.33 10.32 -2.47
C PRO A 202 16.87 10.26 -2.94
N PHE A 203 16.39 11.30 -3.64
CA PHE A 203 15.09 11.30 -4.31
C PHE A 203 14.88 10.06 -5.21
N TYR A 204 15.88 9.67 -6.01
CA TYR A 204 15.73 8.55 -6.94
C TYR A 204 15.63 7.22 -6.20
N ILE A 205 16.38 7.07 -5.11
CA ILE A 205 16.35 5.88 -4.26
C ILE A 205 15.00 5.80 -3.52
N ALA A 206 14.55 6.90 -2.93
CA ALA A 206 13.24 6.97 -2.29
C ALA A 206 12.10 6.62 -3.27
N MET A 207 12.17 7.11 -4.51
CA MET A 207 11.16 6.81 -5.53
C MET A 207 11.24 5.34 -5.97
N ALA A 208 12.44 4.79 -6.14
CA ALA A 208 12.64 3.39 -6.48
C ALA A 208 12.11 2.44 -5.40
N VAL A 209 12.34 2.73 -4.11
CA VAL A 209 11.80 1.91 -3.01
C VAL A 209 10.29 2.04 -2.90
N GLN A 210 9.75 3.26 -2.98
CA GLN A 210 8.33 3.49 -2.79
C GLN A 210 7.46 2.89 -3.93
N ARG A 211 7.97 2.87 -5.15
CA ARG A 211 7.20 2.46 -6.35
C ARG A 211 7.70 1.17 -6.98
N GLY A 212 8.93 0.78 -6.67
CA GLY A 212 9.54 -0.41 -7.21
C GLY A 212 8.97 -1.66 -6.56
N TYR A 213 9.04 -2.74 -7.33
CA TYR A 213 8.93 -4.08 -6.84
C TYR A 213 10.29 -4.73 -7.00
N ASP A 214 11.01 -4.86 -5.88
CA ASP A 214 12.41 -5.26 -5.78
C ASP A 214 13.30 -4.57 -6.84
N ILE A 215 13.48 -5.23 -7.99
CA ILE A 215 14.37 -4.82 -9.10
C ILE A 215 13.68 -4.08 -10.24
N ALA A 216 12.38 -3.79 -10.14
CA ALA A 216 11.60 -3.24 -11.26
C ALA A 216 10.67 -2.10 -10.85
N LEU A 217 10.67 -1.01 -11.62
CA LEU A 217 9.56 -0.06 -11.65
C LEU A 217 8.57 -0.48 -12.72
N ILE A 218 7.31 -0.65 -12.32
CA ILE A 218 6.28 -1.27 -13.16
C ILE A 218 5.12 -0.28 -13.33
N PRO A 219 5.08 0.47 -14.45
CA PRO A 219 4.07 1.49 -14.65
C PRO A 219 2.66 0.90 -14.69
N VAL A 220 1.68 1.68 -14.21
CA VAL A 220 0.26 1.28 -14.05
C VAL A 220 0.02 0.28 -12.93
N TYR A 221 0.90 -0.72 -12.77
CA TYR A 221 0.83 -1.69 -11.69
C TYR A 221 1.16 -1.05 -10.32
N ASP A 222 2.14 -0.15 -10.27
CA ASP A 222 2.53 0.60 -9.06
C ASP A 222 1.46 1.58 -8.55
N MET A 223 0.32 1.71 -9.24
CA MET A 223 -0.86 2.46 -8.79
C MET A 223 -1.89 1.59 -8.05
N LEU A 224 -1.73 0.27 -8.02
CA LEU A 224 -2.58 -0.57 -7.18
C LEU A 224 -2.14 -0.37 -5.72
N ASN A 225 -3.10 -0.30 -4.80
CA ASN A 225 -2.78 -0.05 -3.41
C ASN A 225 -2.56 -1.34 -2.62
N HIS A 226 -1.86 -1.16 -1.51
CA HIS A 226 -1.62 -2.18 -0.52
C HIS A 226 -2.86 -2.47 0.32
N TYR A 227 -3.12 -3.76 0.57
CA TYR A 227 -3.97 -4.20 1.68
C TYR A 227 -3.54 -5.62 2.13
N ASN A 228 -3.92 -6.03 3.33
CA ASN A 228 -3.72 -7.39 3.85
C ASN A 228 -4.99 -8.12 4.26
N GLY A 229 -4.91 -9.44 4.36
CA GLY A 229 -6.03 -10.25 4.82
C GLY A 229 -7.16 -10.32 3.78
N ASP A 230 -8.40 -10.16 4.23
CA ASP A 230 -9.60 -10.50 3.46
C ASP A 230 -9.93 -9.53 2.32
N LYS A 231 -9.36 -8.31 2.32
CA LYS A 231 -9.58 -7.36 1.23
C LYS A 231 -8.61 -7.51 0.06
N VAL A 232 -7.53 -8.29 0.21
CA VAL A 232 -6.67 -8.65 -0.92
C VAL A 232 -7.53 -9.37 -1.96
N ASN A 233 -7.63 -8.79 -3.15
CA ASN A 233 -8.61 -9.23 -4.13
C ASN A 233 -8.04 -9.32 -5.56
N SER A 234 -6.73 -9.09 -5.71
CA SER A 234 -6.00 -9.24 -6.96
C SER A 234 -4.71 -10.05 -6.79
N ILE A 235 -4.26 -10.70 -7.88
CA ILE A 235 -3.02 -11.49 -7.93
C ILE A 235 -2.35 -11.37 -9.30
N THR A 236 -1.02 -11.47 -9.33
CA THR A 236 -0.20 -11.44 -10.55
C THR A 236 0.07 -12.84 -11.10
N ARG A 237 -0.05 -13.02 -12.43
CA ARG A 237 0.32 -14.26 -13.16
C ARG A 237 0.73 -13.96 -14.61
N PRO A 238 1.78 -14.58 -15.19
CA PRO A 238 2.87 -15.29 -14.49
C PRO A 238 3.63 -14.33 -13.56
N SER A 239 4.85 -14.69 -13.16
CA SER A 239 5.68 -13.83 -12.31
C SER A 239 5.77 -12.41 -12.87
N ILE A 240 5.79 -11.41 -11.99
CA ILE A 240 6.02 -10.01 -12.40
C ILE A 240 7.37 -9.82 -13.13
N TYR A 241 8.31 -10.74 -12.92
CA TYR A 241 9.63 -10.77 -13.55
C TYR A 241 9.61 -11.37 -14.95
N ASP A 242 8.46 -11.87 -15.42
CA ASP A 242 8.34 -12.38 -16.77
C ASP A 242 8.72 -11.29 -17.80
N LYS A 243 9.56 -11.69 -18.75
CA LYS A 243 10.13 -10.81 -19.78
C LYS A 243 9.08 -10.33 -20.78
N ASP A 244 8.03 -11.11 -21.02
CA ASP A 244 6.96 -10.81 -21.97
C ASP A 244 5.85 -10.02 -21.27
N GLY A 245 5.88 -9.99 -19.94
CA GLY A 245 4.95 -9.26 -19.08
C GLY A 245 4.05 -10.19 -18.27
N PHE A 246 3.12 -9.60 -17.53
CA PHE A 246 2.24 -10.34 -16.62
C PHE A 246 0.83 -9.78 -16.63
N GLY A 247 -0.09 -10.53 -16.05
CA GLY A 247 -1.49 -10.14 -15.85
C GLY A 247 -1.83 -9.99 -14.37
N VAL A 248 -2.70 -9.04 -14.07
CA VAL A 248 -3.38 -8.91 -12.78
C VAL A 248 -4.76 -9.54 -12.91
N TYR A 249 -5.10 -10.47 -12.02
CA TYR A 249 -6.35 -11.24 -12.05
C TYR A 249 -7.14 -11.06 -10.77
N ALA A 250 -8.47 -11.12 -10.88
CA ALA A 250 -9.34 -11.11 -9.71
C ALA A 250 -9.18 -12.40 -8.89
N LEU A 251 -8.87 -12.29 -7.59
CA LEU A 251 -8.75 -13.46 -6.69
C LEU A 251 -10.11 -14.02 -6.25
N ARG A 252 -11.13 -13.18 -6.28
CA ARG A 252 -12.52 -13.47 -5.91
C ARG A 252 -13.48 -12.72 -6.83
N ASP A 253 -14.77 -13.00 -6.70
CA ASP A 253 -15.80 -12.15 -7.32
C ASP A 253 -15.71 -10.74 -6.72
N LEU A 254 -15.74 -9.73 -7.59
CA LEU A 254 -15.69 -8.31 -7.21
C LEU A 254 -17.02 -7.63 -7.49
N LYS A 255 -17.37 -6.67 -6.63
CA LYS A 255 -18.55 -5.82 -6.78
C LYS A 255 -18.15 -4.48 -7.39
N ALA A 256 -19.09 -3.84 -8.08
CA ALA A 256 -18.92 -2.46 -8.50
C ALA A 256 -18.61 -1.55 -7.30
N GLY A 257 -17.66 -0.63 -7.48
CA GLY A 257 -17.14 0.28 -6.47
C GLY A 257 -15.97 -0.27 -5.64
N GLU A 258 -15.66 -1.57 -5.72
CA GLU A 258 -14.49 -2.11 -5.00
C GLU A 258 -13.18 -1.60 -5.62
N GLU A 259 -12.21 -1.31 -4.75
CA GLU A 259 -10.82 -1.07 -5.13
C GLU A 259 -10.08 -2.39 -5.30
N LEU A 260 -9.13 -2.44 -6.22
CA LEU A 260 -8.21 -3.55 -6.40
C LEU A 260 -7.03 -3.39 -5.45
N PHE A 261 -6.90 -4.35 -4.54
CA PHE A 261 -5.81 -4.41 -3.59
C PHE A 261 -4.95 -5.64 -3.85
N TYR A 262 -3.64 -5.48 -3.68
CA TYR A 262 -2.68 -6.57 -3.55
C TYR A 262 -1.88 -6.40 -2.25
N SER A 263 -1.28 -7.48 -1.77
CA SER A 263 -0.35 -7.38 -0.63
C SER A 263 1.06 -7.19 -1.15
N TYR A 264 1.79 -6.26 -0.54
CA TYR A 264 3.16 -5.90 -0.91
C TYR A 264 4.18 -6.90 -0.35
N HIS A 265 3.80 -7.68 0.67
CA HIS A 265 4.67 -8.66 1.33
C HIS A 265 4.09 -10.09 1.33
N ALA A 266 2.80 -10.28 1.03
CA ALA A 266 2.16 -11.59 0.86
C ALA A 266 1.83 -11.90 -0.62
N CYS A 267 2.63 -11.37 -1.53
CA CYS A 267 2.58 -11.59 -2.98
C CYS A 267 3.25 -12.92 -3.40
N PRO A 268 2.83 -13.50 -4.54
CA PRO A 268 3.42 -14.75 -5.05
C PRO A 268 4.92 -14.65 -5.36
N ASP A 269 5.40 -13.46 -5.72
CA ASP A 269 6.77 -13.22 -6.20
C ASP A 269 7.70 -12.61 -5.12
N CYS A 270 7.18 -12.22 -3.94
CA CYS A 270 7.96 -11.48 -2.94
C CYS A 270 8.51 -12.34 -1.81
N ARG A 271 9.04 -13.53 -2.13
CA ARG A 271 9.90 -14.36 -1.23
C ARG A 271 9.38 -14.60 0.20
N ASP A 272 8.08 -14.51 0.41
CA ASP A 272 7.42 -14.67 1.72
C ASP A 272 7.95 -13.69 2.80
N THR A 273 8.05 -12.40 2.45
CA THR A 273 8.47 -11.31 3.36
C THR A 273 7.46 -11.02 4.48
N ILE A 274 6.37 -11.79 4.57
CA ILE A 274 5.33 -11.66 5.57
C ILE A 274 5.87 -11.68 7.01
N ASP A 275 6.99 -12.38 7.22
CA ASP A 275 7.56 -12.61 8.54
C ASP A 275 8.50 -11.52 9.04
N ILE A 276 8.85 -10.57 8.17
CA ILE A 276 9.87 -9.54 8.42
C ILE A 276 9.37 -8.12 8.14
N TRP A 277 8.34 -7.96 7.30
CA TRP A 277 7.73 -6.66 7.03
C TRP A 277 6.42 -6.51 7.75
N GLY A 278 6.28 -5.44 8.53
CA GLY A 278 5.05 -5.05 9.19
C GLY A 278 4.70 -3.58 8.97
N THR A 279 3.88 -3.06 9.88
CA THR A 279 3.41 -1.68 9.86
C THR A 279 4.55 -0.64 9.92
N PRO A 280 5.64 -0.83 10.70
CA PRO A 280 6.79 0.08 10.65
C PRO A 280 7.48 0.15 9.28
N GLU A 281 7.70 -1.00 8.64
CA GLU A 281 8.33 -1.11 7.32
C GLU A 281 7.43 -0.50 6.23
N MET A 282 6.11 -0.72 6.31
CA MET A 282 5.16 -0.04 5.41
C MET A 282 5.26 1.49 5.49
N LEU A 283 5.44 2.03 6.70
CA LEU A 283 5.64 3.46 6.88
C LEU A 283 7.01 3.91 6.38
N ARG A 284 8.07 3.19 6.73
CA ARG A 284 9.46 3.48 6.33
C ARG A 284 9.62 3.57 4.81
N ASP A 285 9.07 2.59 4.09
CA ASP A 285 9.38 2.37 2.67
C ASP A 285 8.32 2.97 1.75
N PHE A 286 7.05 3.05 2.21
CA PHE A 286 5.93 3.50 1.38
C PHE A 286 5.25 4.78 1.89
N GLY A 287 5.59 5.25 3.09
CA GLY A 287 5.10 6.52 3.62
C GLY A 287 3.66 6.48 4.15
N PHE A 288 3.09 5.29 4.35
CA PHE A 288 1.75 5.13 4.92
C PHE A 288 1.73 4.15 6.08
N VAL A 289 0.77 4.33 6.99
CA VAL A 289 0.53 3.37 8.07
C VAL A 289 -0.38 2.27 7.52
N GLU A 290 0.11 1.03 7.60
CA GLU A 290 -0.61 -0.17 7.17
C GLU A 290 -2.06 -0.18 7.67
N GLN A 291 -2.95 -0.75 6.87
CA GLN A 291 -4.35 -0.97 7.26
C GLN A 291 -4.47 -2.38 7.86
N TYR A 292 -5.43 -2.60 8.76
CA TYR A 292 -5.56 -3.90 9.43
C TYR A 292 -5.64 -5.09 8.46
N PRO A 293 -4.94 -6.20 8.76
CA PRO A 293 -4.16 -6.44 9.98
C PRO A 293 -2.84 -5.65 10.06
N HIS A 294 -2.55 -5.13 11.25
CA HIS A 294 -1.25 -4.54 11.57
C HIS A 294 -0.29 -5.61 12.09
N ARG A 295 0.98 -5.44 11.79
CA ARG A 295 2.05 -6.35 12.21
C ARG A 295 3.20 -5.56 12.79
N PHE A 296 3.69 -5.99 13.93
CA PHE A 296 4.81 -5.33 14.57
C PHE A 296 5.83 -6.34 15.07
N HIS A 297 7.06 -6.22 14.59
CA HIS A 297 8.14 -7.11 14.98
C HIS A 297 8.99 -6.46 16.08
N LEU A 298 9.12 -7.12 17.22
CA LEU A 298 9.82 -6.62 18.40
C LEU A 298 11.13 -7.38 18.61
N LYS A 299 12.26 -6.67 18.58
CA LYS A 299 13.64 -7.22 18.71
C LYS A 299 13.82 -8.26 19.82
N LYS A 300 13.12 -8.09 20.94
CA LYS A 300 13.27 -8.93 22.15
C LYS A 300 11.97 -9.59 22.60
N ASN A 301 10.83 -9.30 21.97
CA ASN A 301 9.52 -9.58 22.53
C ASN A 301 8.54 -10.21 21.50
N GLY A 302 9.06 -10.85 20.46
CA GLY A 302 8.26 -11.58 19.47
C GLY A 302 7.63 -10.69 18.40
N THR A 303 6.54 -11.15 17.78
CA THR A 303 5.78 -10.38 16.79
C THR A 303 4.33 -10.29 17.25
N ILE A 304 3.78 -9.08 17.20
CA ILE A 304 2.37 -8.81 17.48
C ILE A 304 1.62 -8.66 16.16
N PHE A 305 0.54 -9.41 16.02
CA PHE A 305 -0.45 -9.25 14.96
C PHE A 305 -1.71 -8.64 15.57
N VAL A 306 -2.28 -7.63 14.93
CA VAL A 306 -3.51 -6.99 15.39
C VAL A 306 -4.53 -7.02 14.27
N ASP A 307 -5.68 -7.63 14.52
CA ASP A 307 -6.83 -7.66 13.61
C ASP A 307 -7.91 -6.69 14.07
N GLU A 308 -8.56 -6.00 13.13
CA GLU A 308 -9.78 -5.24 13.39
C GLU A 308 -11.00 -6.15 13.24
N VAL A 309 -11.76 -6.30 14.31
CA VAL A 309 -13.04 -7.02 14.32
C VAL A 309 -14.17 -6.00 14.37
N VAL A 310 -14.97 -5.99 13.30
CA VAL A 310 -16.17 -5.15 13.21
C VAL A 310 -17.40 -5.98 13.58
N ALA A 311 -18.08 -5.60 14.66
CA ALA A 311 -19.31 -6.24 15.10
C ALA A 311 -20.51 -5.84 14.21
N ASP A 312 -21.63 -6.55 14.38
CA ASP A 312 -22.87 -6.31 13.61
C ASP A 312 -23.44 -4.88 13.76
N ASP A 313 -23.17 -4.23 14.91
CA ASP A 313 -23.57 -2.85 15.17
C ASP A 313 -22.58 -1.81 14.59
N GLY A 314 -21.54 -2.27 13.90
CA GLY A 314 -20.48 -1.45 13.33
C GLY A 314 -19.42 -1.01 14.34
N SER A 315 -19.53 -1.42 15.61
CA SER A 315 -18.47 -1.17 16.59
C SER A 315 -17.21 -1.95 16.23
N LYS A 316 -16.06 -1.34 16.53
CA LYS A 316 -14.75 -1.89 16.23
C LYS A 316 -14.08 -2.35 17.51
N SER A 317 -13.53 -3.55 17.49
CA SER A 317 -12.65 -4.09 18.51
C SER A 317 -11.37 -4.58 17.86
N TYR A 318 -10.31 -4.74 18.65
CA TYR A 318 -9.01 -5.16 18.15
C TYR A 318 -8.58 -6.42 18.88
N VAL A 319 -8.20 -7.43 18.12
CA VAL A 319 -7.74 -8.71 18.66
C VAL A 319 -6.25 -8.82 18.35
N ALA A 320 -5.44 -8.91 19.39
CA ALA A 320 -4.02 -9.20 19.24
C ALA A 320 -3.77 -10.71 19.26
N THR A 321 -2.78 -11.14 18.49
CA THR A 321 -2.13 -12.44 18.66
C THR A 321 -0.62 -12.25 18.65
N CYS A 322 0.12 -13.18 19.26
CA CYS A 322 1.57 -13.15 19.31
C CYS A 322 2.12 -14.36 18.56
N ARG A 323 3.21 -14.18 17.80
CA ARG A 323 3.90 -15.29 17.12
C ARG A 323 4.27 -16.35 18.16
N ASP A 324 3.94 -17.60 17.86
CA ASP A 324 4.16 -18.77 18.72
C ASP A 324 3.57 -18.68 20.14
N GLY A 325 2.62 -17.75 20.36
CA GLY A 325 2.06 -17.46 21.68
C GLY A 325 3.01 -16.69 22.60
N GLU A 326 4.16 -16.25 22.11
CA GLU A 326 5.15 -15.49 22.88
C GLU A 326 4.84 -13.99 22.83
N CYS A 327 4.06 -13.52 23.81
CA CYS A 327 3.75 -12.09 23.94
C CYS A 327 4.82 -11.34 24.73
N PRO A 328 4.93 -10.01 24.54
CA PRO A 328 5.80 -9.17 25.37
C PRO A 328 5.44 -9.26 26.85
N ARG A 329 6.43 -9.01 27.73
CA ARG A 329 6.19 -8.96 29.18
C ARG A 329 5.25 -7.81 29.53
N LYS A 330 4.35 -8.06 30.47
CA LYS A 330 3.32 -7.09 30.87
C LYS A 330 3.90 -5.77 31.38
N GLU A 331 5.01 -5.84 32.12
CA GLU A 331 5.70 -4.64 32.62
C GLU A 331 6.18 -3.77 31.47
N TRP A 332 6.79 -4.38 30.45
CA TRP A 332 7.28 -3.64 29.27
C TRP A 332 6.13 -3.00 28.49
N VAL A 333 5.02 -3.72 28.26
CA VAL A 333 3.85 -3.16 27.56
C VAL A 333 3.28 -1.96 28.33
N THR A 334 3.25 -2.04 29.65
CA THR A 334 2.75 -0.95 30.51
C THR A 334 3.68 0.26 30.46
N GLU A 335 4.99 0.05 30.57
CA GLU A 335 6.01 1.12 30.46
C GLU A 335 5.96 1.81 29.09
N GLU A 336 5.85 1.03 28.01
CA GLU A 336 5.77 1.53 26.65
C GLU A 336 4.46 2.33 26.41
N MET A 337 3.34 1.85 26.96
CA MET A 337 2.07 2.58 26.91
C MET A 337 2.17 3.94 27.64
N GLU A 338 2.77 3.98 28.83
CA GLU A 338 3.01 5.22 29.56
C GLU A 338 3.94 6.17 28.80
N TYR A 339 4.97 5.63 28.15
CA TYR A 339 5.88 6.37 27.28
C TYR A 339 5.13 7.00 26.10
N LEU A 340 4.33 6.25 25.35
CA LEU A 340 3.57 6.76 24.20
C LEU A 340 2.54 7.82 24.61
N GLN A 341 1.88 7.69 25.76
CA GLN A 341 1.00 8.71 26.32
C GLN A 341 1.76 9.99 26.71
N ASN A 342 3.01 9.85 27.15
CA ASN A 342 3.88 10.97 27.44
C ASN A 342 4.36 11.67 26.15
N VAL A 343 4.74 10.92 25.11
CA VAL A 343 5.10 11.45 23.78
C VAL A 343 3.92 12.21 23.17
N GLU A 344 2.71 11.67 23.23
CA GLU A 344 1.50 12.34 22.73
C GLU A 344 1.31 13.72 23.37
N ARG A 345 1.33 13.78 24.71
CA ARG A 345 1.11 15.02 25.47
C ARG A 345 2.23 16.03 25.33
N LYS A 346 3.49 15.57 25.34
CA LYS A 346 4.65 16.47 25.42
C LYS A 346 5.19 16.87 24.06
N GLN A 347 5.10 16.00 23.07
CA GLN A 347 5.72 16.19 21.76
C GLN A 347 4.66 16.34 20.66
N ILE A 348 3.85 15.31 20.36
CA ILE A 348 2.88 15.34 19.23
C ILE A 348 1.97 16.57 19.33
N ALA A 349 1.31 16.78 20.46
CA ALA A 349 0.36 17.89 20.61
C ALA A 349 1.01 19.28 20.38
N LYS A 350 2.32 19.43 20.63
CA LYS A 350 3.05 20.69 20.48
C LYS A 350 3.67 20.86 19.09
N SER A 351 3.91 19.77 18.36
CA SER A 351 4.60 19.80 17.07
C SER A 351 3.70 20.15 15.88
N LYS A 352 2.37 20.17 16.06
CA LYS A 352 1.40 20.39 14.98
C LYS A 352 1.65 21.63 14.11
N SER A 353 2.15 22.73 14.69
CA SER A 353 2.42 23.97 13.95
C SER A 353 3.80 24.02 13.28
N PHE A 354 4.67 23.06 13.56
CA PHE A 354 6.07 23.05 13.11
C PHE A 354 6.35 21.97 12.06
N ILE A 355 5.43 21.03 11.89
CA ILE A 355 5.56 19.89 10.98
C ILE A 355 4.54 20.06 9.83
N PRO A 356 4.91 19.75 8.57
CA PRO A 356 3.96 19.65 7.48
C PRO A 356 2.76 18.78 7.84
N LYS A 357 1.56 19.20 7.41
CA LYS A 357 0.30 18.55 7.82
C LYS A 357 0.30 17.04 7.56
N TYR A 358 0.82 16.61 6.40
CA TYR A 358 0.81 15.19 6.03
C TYR A 358 1.73 14.37 6.95
N GLU A 359 2.98 14.80 7.18
CA GLU A 359 3.91 14.14 8.12
C GLU A 359 3.27 14.02 9.51
N TYR A 360 2.69 15.11 10.02
CA TYR A 360 2.03 15.13 11.32
C TYR A 360 0.86 14.14 11.43
N GLU A 361 -0.01 14.09 10.42
CA GLU A 361 -1.15 13.17 10.43
C GLU A 361 -0.71 11.71 10.27
N THR A 362 0.34 11.43 9.47
CA THR A 362 0.92 10.09 9.36
C THR A 362 1.55 9.63 10.67
N ILE A 363 2.32 10.49 11.35
CA ILE A 363 2.89 10.21 12.68
C ILE A 363 1.78 9.90 13.69
N LYS A 364 0.68 10.66 13.68
CA LYS A 364 -0.48 10.39 14.55
C LYS A 364 -1.16 9.07 14.24
N GLN A 365 -1.28 8.70 12.97
CA GLN A 365 -1.83 7.41 12.58
C GLN A 365 -0.93 6.27 13.10
N TYR A 366 0.39 6.44 13.01
CA TYR A 366 1.35 5.43 13.45
C TYR A 366 1.36 5.30 14.98
N HIS A 367 1.39 6.41 15.71
CA HIS A 367 1.24 6.43 17.17
C HIS A 367 -0.04 5.73 17.63
N LYS A 368 -1.16 6.00 16.94
CA LYS A 368 -2.43 5.32 17.22
C LYS A 368 -2.35 3.82 16.95
N ALA A 369 -1.73 3.40 15.85
CA ALA A 369 -1.56 1.99 15.51
C ALA A 369 -0.75 1.24 16.59
N LEU A 370 0.37 1.83 17.05
CA LEU A 370 1.17 1.30 18.16
C LEU A 370 0.39 1.21 19.47
N THR A 371 -0.33 2.27 19.83
CA THR A 371 -1.13 2.33 21.06
C THR A 371 -2.23 1.26 21.04
N VAL A 372 -2.92 1.07 19.91
CA VAL A 372 -3.94 0.03 19.77
C VAL A 372 -3.31 -1.37 19.89
N ALA A 373 -2.13 -1.58 19.30
CA ALA A 373 -1.44 -2.86 19.40
C ALA A 373 -1.06 -3.22 20.85
N LEU A 374 -0.51 -2.26 21.59
CA LEU A 374 -0.15 -2.46 22.99
C LEU A 374 -1.37 -2.68 23.90
N ASP A 375 -2.44 -1.91 23.68
CA ASP A 375 -3.70 -2.09 24.43
C ASP A 375 -4.32 -3.47 24.17
N ALA A 376 -4.34 -3.91 22.91
CA ALA A 376 -4.88 -5.19 22.51
C ALA A 376 -4.05 -6.39 23.01
N VAL A 377 -2.72 -6.27 23.11
CA VAL A 377 -1.85 -7.35 23.57
C VAL A 377 -1.75 -7.44 25.09
N LEU A 378 -1.96 -6.35 25.82
CA LEU A 378 -1.80 -6.27 27.28
C LEU A 378 -2.54 -7.38 28.07
N PRO A 379 -3.78 -7.79 27.71
CA PRO A 379 -4.47 -8.89 28.40
C PRO A 379 -3.84 -10.28 28.20
N LEU A 380 -3.01 -10.44 27.17
CA LEU A 380 -2.32 -11.70 26.83
C LEU A 380 -0.96 -11.81 27.53
N CYS A 381 -0.40 -10.70 28.02
CA CYS A 381 0.89 -10.66 28.68
C CYS A 381 0.82 -11.30 30.07
N THR A 382 1.71 -12.26 30.32
CA THR A 382 1.87 -12.95 31.62
C THR A 382 2.80 -12.22 32.56
#